data_AF-A0A935ZRS5-F1
#
_entry.id   AF-A0A935ZRS5-F1
#
_cell.length_a   1.000
_cell.length_b   1.000
_cell.length_c   1.000
_cell.angle_alpha   90.00
_cell.angle_beta   90.00
_cell.angle_gamma   90.00
#
_symmetry.space_group_name_H-M   'P 1'
#
loop_
_entity.id
_entity.type
_entity.pdbx_description
1 polymer ?
#
loop_
_entity_poly.entity_id
_entity_poly.type
_entity_poly.pdbx_seq_one_letter_code
_entity_poly.pdbx_strand_id
1 'polypeptide(L)'
;MSIEEAVKAIRLNEGTRSQVISSIYHDTMLKGTVCKYVMNHQGSLDEALLVFNDMIVQFVKTGFSDHSSTLAGDLNPYLMGIAKYLWFAELKKKLASHYESFDMDIHQGVTKEEPESLFLTKERRKVLIELLSLLRSNCKDVLMHWANGFSMVEIAEKLNYQSEGMARKKKSQCFKELLDYLHAHPHLKDQLI
;
A
#
# COMPACT_ATOMS: atom_id res chain seq x y z
N MET A 1 27.76 2.86 9.31
CA MET A 1 27.95 3.20 7.89
C MET A 1 26.81 4.10 7.48
N SER A 2 27.11 5.26 6.95
CA SER A 2 26.10 6.18 6.44
C SER A 2 25.69 5.82 5.01
N ILE A 3 24.57 6.36 4.53
CA ILE A 3 24.12 6.14 3.16
C ILE A 3 25.11 6.75 2.15
N GLU A 4 25.66 7.92 2.46
CA GLU A 4 26.61 8.65 1.61
C GLU A 4 27.92 7.85 1.42
N GLU A 5 28.44 7.27 2.50
CA GLU A 5 29.62 6.40 2.47
C GLU A 5 29.39 5.18 1.58
N ALA A 6 28.24 4.51 1.76
CA ALA A 6 27.86 3.33 1.00
C ALA A 6 27.67 3.66 -0.50
N VAL A 7 26.98 4.76 -0.83
CA VAL A 7 26.77 5.22 -2.20
C VAL A 7 28.08 5.59 -2.88
N LYS A 8 28.97 6.30 -2.18
CA LYS A 8 30.31 6.63 -2.71
C LYS A 8 31.12 5.38 -3.00
N ALA A 9 31.09 4.39 -2.10
CA ALA A 9 31.76 3.11 -2.28
C ALA A 9 31.18 2.28 -3.44
N ILE A 10 29.86 2.32 -3.65
CA ILE A 10 29.20 1.64 -4.78
C ILE A 10 29.65 2.21 -6.13
N ARG A 11 29.83 3.54 -6.22
CA ARG A 11 30.21 4.24 -7.46
C ARG A 11 31.70 4.15 -7.79
N LEU A 12 32.56 3.95 -6.79
CA LEU A 12 34.01 4.06 -6.96
C LEU A 12 34.60 2.96 -7.84
N ASN A 13 34.38 1.69 -7.48
CA ASN A 13 34.81 0.53 -8.25
C ASN A 13 34.07 -0.74 -7.80
N GLU A 14 34.27 -1.83 -8.54
CA GLU A 14 33.64 -3.11 -8.27
C GLU A 14 34.05 -3.75 -6.93
N GLY A 15 35.30 -3.56 -6.50
CA GLY A 15 35.80 -4.10 -5.24
C GLY A 15 35.09 -3.47 -4.04
N THR A 16 35.00 -2.15 -4.00
CA THR A 16 34.31 -1.42 -2.92
C THR A 16 32.80 -1.67 -2.94
N ARG A 17 32.19 -1.78 -4.13
CA ARG A 17 30.79 -2.20 -4.26
C ARG A 17 30.54 -3.58 -3.67
N SER A 18 31.41 -4.55 -3.96
CA SER A 18 31.29 -5.92 -3.44
C SER A 18 31.44 -5.97 -1.92
N GLN A 19 32.29 -5.11 -1.35
CA GLN A 19 32.42 -4.96 0.11
C GLN A 19 31.14 -4.43 0.75
N VAL A 20 30.50 -3.40 0.17
CA VAL A 20 29.23 -2.87 0.66
C VAL A 20 28.14 -3.96 0.61
N ILE A 21 28.00 -4.64 -0.54
CA ILE A 21 27.04 -5.73 -0.69
C ILE A 21 27.27 -6.82 0.36
N SER A 22 28.53 -7.24 0.52
CA SER A 22 28.91 -8.25 1.52
C SER A 22 28.59 -7.80 2.94
N SER A 23 28.85 -6.54 3.28
CA SER A 23 28.55 -5.99 4.61
C SER A 23 27.06 -6.01 4.94
N ILE A 24 26.20 -5.70 3.95
CA ILE A 24 24.75 -5.71 4.14
C ILE A 24 24.25 -7.16 4.21
N TYR A 25 24.76 -8.04 3.35
CA TYR A 25 24.34 -9.44 3.30
C TYR A 25 24.63 -10.20 4.59
N HIS A 26 25.73 -9.89 5.27
CA HIS A 26 26.13 -10.50 6.54
C HIS A 26 25.57 -9.79 7.79
N ASP A 27 24.79 -8.70 7.63
CA ASP A 27 24.11 -8.06 8.76
C ASP A 27 22.91 -8.92 9.22
N THR A 28 23.17 -9.77 10.22
CA THR A 28 22.16 -10.68 10.78
C THR A 28 21.03 -9.95 11.48
N MET A 29 21.29 -8.76 12.05
CA MET A 29 20.28 -7.97 12.75
C MET A 29 19.31 -7.33 11.77
N LEU A 30 19.82 -6.75 10.69
CA LEU A 30 19.02 -6.21 9.61
C LEU A 30 18.19 -7.32 8.94
N LYS A 31 18.83 -8.45 8.61
CA LYS A 31 18.14 -9.61 8.01
C LYS A 31 17.03 -10.12 8.91
N GLY A 32 17.28 -10.28 10.21
CA GLY A 32 16.27 -10.69 11.18
C GLY A 32 15.10 -9.70 11.27
N THR A 33 15.38 -8.40 11.23
CA THR A 33 14.36 -7.33 11.27
C THR A 33 13.48 -7.34 10.02
N VAL A 34 14.08 -7.49 8.83
CA VAL A 34 13.34 -7.62 7.56
C VAL A 34 12.46 -8.87 7.57
N CYS A 35 13.01 -10.02 8.00
CA CYS A 35 12.24 -11.26 8.06
C CYS A 35 11.05 -11.15 9.01
N LYS A 36 11.26 -10.62 10.21
CA LYS A 36 10.19 -10.39 11.18
C LYS A 36 9.12 -9.45 10.63
N TYR A 37 9.51 -8.41 9.91
CA TYR A 37 8.57 -7.48 9.30
C TYR A 37 7.69 -8.16 8.26
N VAL A 38 8.28 -8.86 7.29
CA VAL A 38 7.54 -9.54 6.22
C VAL A 38 6.62 -10.63 6.77
N MET A 39 7.11 -11.44 7.71
CA MET A 39 6.30 -12.49 8.35
C MET A 39 5.11 -11.92 9.14
N ASN A 40 5.28 -10.78 9.81
CA ASN A 40 4.18 -10.09 10.49
C ASN A 40 3.16 -9.48 9.52
N HIS A 41 3.48 -9.40 8.22
CA HIS A 41 2.62 -8.84 7.17
C HIS A 41 2.26 -9.90 6.13
N GLN A 42 1.91 -11.11 6.59
CA GLN A 42 1.36 -12.20 5.76
C GLN A 42 2.35 -12.78 4.73
N GLY A 43 3.66 -12.65 4.97
CA GLY A 43 4.70 -13.25 4.14
C GLY A 43 5.29 -14.52 4.73
N SER A 44 5.83 -15.38 3.89
CA SER A 44 6.62 -16.54 4.31
C SER A 44 8.08 -16.16 4.62
N LEU A 45 8.82 -17.08 5.24
CA LEU A 45 10.26 -16.91 5.44
C LEU A 45 11.02 -16.83 4.11
N ASP A 46 10.61 -17.62 3.11
CA ASP A 46 11.26 -17.61 1.80
C ASP A 46 11.07 -16.27 1.09
N GLU A 47 9.86 -15.70 1.18
CA GLU A 47 9.55 -14.37 0.65
C GLU A 47 10.29 -13.27 1.40
N ALA A 48 10.44 -13.40 2.72
CA ALA A 48 11.27 -12.51 3.50
C ALA A 48 12.74 -12.51 3.04
N LEU A 49 13.30 -13.70 2.78
CA LEU A 49 14.66 -13.85 2.26
C LEU A 49 14.81 -13.26 0.86
N LEU A 50 13.78 -13.43 0.01
CA LEU A 50 13.74 -12.82 -1.32
C LEU A 50 13.71 -11.30 -1.23
N VAL A 51 12.81 -10.72 -0.42
CA VAL A 51 12.73 -9.28 -0.16
C VAL A 51 14.06 -8.72 0.35
N PHE A 52 14.75 -9.45 1.23
CA PHE A 52 16.05 -9.04 1.74
C PHE A 52 17.11 -8.96 0.63
N ASN A 53 17.17 -9.94 -0.26
CA ASN A 53 18.10 -9.91 -1.41
C ASN A 53 17.72 -8.80 -2.40
N ASP A 54 16.44 -8.65 -2.73
CA ASP A 54 15.95 -7.61 -3.64
C ASP A 54 16.19 -6.21 -3.07
N MET A 55 16.11 -6.03 -1.75
CA MET A 55 16.47 -4.79 -1.07
C MET A 55 17.92 -4.40 -1.35
N ILE A 56 18.86 -5.36 -1.27
CA ILE A 56 20.29 -5.13 -1.57
C ILE A 56 20.45 -4.71 -3.03
N VAL A 57 19.82 -5.44 -3.95
CA VAL A 57 19.86 -5.13 -5.39
C VAL A 57 19.29 -3.74 -5.67
N GLN A 58 18.16 -3.40 -5.07
CA GLN A 58 17.52 -2.10 -5.23
C GLN A 58 18.38 -0.98 -4.65
N PHE A 59 19.03 -1.20 -3.52
CA PHE A 59 19.97 -0.23 -2.95
C PHE A 59 21.16 0.05 -3.87
N VAL A 60 21.76 -1.00 -4.44
CA VAL A 60 22.87 -0.86 -5.40
C VAL A 60 22.41 -0.09 -6.65
N LYS A 61 21.23 -0.40 -7.20
CA LYS A 61 20.64 0.35 -8.32
C LYS A 61 20.46 1.83 -7.97
N THR A 62 19.91 2.12 -6.80
CA THR A 62 19.76 3.50 -6.32
C THR A 62 21.12 4.18 -6.21
N GLY A 63 22.17 3.49 -5.77
CA GLY A 63 23.53 4.02 -5.71
C GLY A 63 24.08 4.50 -7.06
N PHE A 64 23.59 4.00 -8.18
CA PHE A 64 23.95 4.47 -9.53
C PHE A 64 23.01 5.55 -10.09
N SER A 65 21.88 5.84 -9.43
CA SER A 65 20.92 6.85 -9.89
C SER A 65 21.38 8.27 -9.57
N ASP A 66 21.00 9.26 -10.39
CA ASP A 66 21.38 10.67 -10.21
C ASP A 66 20.92 11.25 -8.86
N HIS A 67 19.85 10.69 -8.29
CA HIS A 67 19.23 11.15 -7.05
C HIS A 67 19.94 10.57 -5.80
N SER A 68 20.91 9.67 -5.95
CA SER A 68 21.60 9.09 -4.80
C SER A 68 22.41 10.12 -4.01
N SER A 69 22.78 11.24 -4.64
CA SER A 69 23.56 12.32 -4.05
C SER A 69 22.75 13.15 -3.04
N THR A 70 21.43 13.03 -3.01
CA THR A 70 20.55 13.72 -2.06
C THR A 70 20.18 12.84 -0.85
N LEU A 71 20.62 11.58 -0.83
CA LEU A 71 20.35 10.67 0.27
C LEU A 71 21.32 10.94 1.41
N ALA A 72 20.80 11.06 2.63
CA ALA A 72 21.60 11.31 3.82
C ALA A 72 21.08 10.55 5.03
N GLY A 73 21.98 10.24 5.97
CA GLY A 73 21.65 9.60 7.24
C GLY A 73 22.03 8.13 7.33
N ASP A 74 21.37 7.41 8.25
CA ASP A 74 21.72 6.03 8.60
C ASP A 74 21.29 5.02 7.53
N LEU A 75 22.19 4.10 7.20
CA LEU A 75 21.96 3.09 6.17
C LEU A 75 20.84 2.10 6.53
N ASN A 76 20.81 1.60 7.76
CA ASN A 76 19.87 0.53 8.16
C ASN A 76 18.39 0.97 8.12
N PRO A 77 18.00 2.15 8.64
CA PRO A 77 16.64 2.67 8.46
C PRO A 77 16.23 2.84 7.00
N TYR A 78 17.16 3.27 6.14
CA TYR A 78 16.91 3.43 4.70
C TYR A 78 16.69 2.08 4.00
N LEU A 79 17.57 1.10 4.25
CA LEU A 79 17.42 -0.28 3.76
C LEU A 79 16.10 -0.89 4.23
N MET A 80 15.74 -0.68 5.50
CA MET A 80 14.44 -1.11 6.02
C MET A 80 13.28 -0.45 5.27
N GLY A 81 13.40 0.84 4.90
CA GLY A 81 12.42 1.53 4.05
C GLY A 81 12.26 0.87 2.68
N ILE A 82 13.36 0.49 2.03
CA ILE A 82 13.35 -0.25 0.76
C ILE A 82 12.63 -1.60 0.94
N ALA A 83 12.98 -2.38 1.97
CA ALA A 83 12.36 -3.67 2.22
C ALA A 83 10.84 -3.57 2.43
N LYS A 84 10.38 -2.55 3.19
CA LYS A 84 8.94 -2.29 3.38
C LYS A 84 8.25 -1.96 2.06
N TYR A 85 8.86 -1.12 1.24
CA TYR A 85 8.33 -0.75 -0.07
C TYR A 85 8.22 -1.97 -1.00
N LEU A 86 9.26 -2.79 -1.09
CA LEU A 86 9.27 -4.01 -1.89
C LEU A 86 8.19 -4.98 -1.45
N TRP A 87 8.07 -5.22 -0.14
CA TRP A 87 7.01 -6.09 0.37
C TRP A 87 5.62 -5.56 0.11
N PHE A 88 5.40 -4.25 0.26
CA PHE A 88 4.12 -3.63 -0.06
C PHE A 88 3.77 -3.74 -1.55
N ALA A 89 4.75 -3.59 -2.43
CA ALA A 89 4.57 -3.81 -3.87
C ALA A 89 4.23 -5.28 -4.17
N GLU A 90 4.85 -6.23 -3.46
CA GLU A 90 4.56 -7.66 -3.61
C GLU A 90 3.16 -8.01 -3.10
N LEU A 91 2.75 -7.47 -1.96
CA LEU A 91 1.37 -7.61 -1.46
C LEU A 91 0.36 -7.08 -2.48
N LYS A 92 0.62 -5.92 -3.10
CA LYS A 92 -0.24 -5.39 -4.17
C LYS A 92 -0.35 -6.33 -5.36
N LYS A 93 0.76 -6.94 -5.79
CA LYS A 93 0.74 -7.93 -6.88
C LYS A 93 -0.03 -9.18 -6.47
N LYS A 94 0.19 -9.70 -5.27
CA LYS A 94 -0.55 -10.86 -4.74
C LYS A 94 -2.05 -10.60 -4.67
N LEU A 95 -2.43 -9.39 -4.24
CA LEU A 95 -3.81 -8.92 -4.28
C LEU A 95 -4.31 -8.91 -5.73
N ALA A 96 -3.57 -8.30 -6.67
CA ALA A 96 -3.92 -8.24 -8.09
C ALA A 96 -4.03 -9.63 -8.76
N SER A 97 -3.14 -10.58 -8.45
CA SER A 97 -3.19 -11.95 -8.95
C SER A 97 -4.31 -12.78 -8.30
N HIS A 98 -4.67 -12.45 -7.05
CA HIS A 98 -5.85 -13.03 -6.41
C HIS A 98 -7.16 -12.56 -7.06
N TYR A 99 -7.20 -11.36 -7.67
CA TYR A 99 -8.39 -10.86 -8.36
C TYR A 99 -8.75 -11.64 -9.64
N GLU A 100 -7.84 -12.40 -10.24
CA GLU A 100 -8.18 -13.31 -11.35
C GLU A 100 -8.69 -14.69 -10.89
N SER A 101 -8.57 -15.04 -9.60
CA SER A 101 -8.90 -16.40 -9.12
C SER A 101 -9.91 -16.49 -7.96
N PHE A 102 -10.36 -15.38 -7.37
CA PHE A 102 -11.27 -15.46 -6.22
C PHE A 102 -12.35 -14.38 -6.27
N ASP A 103 -13.47 -14.76 -6.87
CA ASP A 103 -14.79 -14.34 -6.43
C ASP A 103 -14.93 -14.68 -4.92
N MET A 104 -15.44 -13.73 -4.13
CA MET A 104 -15.61 -13.72 -2.65
C MET A 104 -14.48 -13.10 -1.78
N ASP A 105 -14.94 -12.32 -0.81
CA ASP A 105 -14.22 -11.77 0.35
C ASP A 105 -13.43 -10.46 0.18
N ILE A 106 -14.19 -9.43 -0.19
CA ILE A 106 -14.52 -8.30 0.69
C ILE A 106 -13.38 -7.76 1.61
N HIS A 107 -12.89 -6.56 1.26
CA HIS A 107 -12.10 -5.57 2.05
C HIS A 107 -10.57 -5.75 2.04
N GLN A 108 -9.73 -4.86 1.49
CA GLN A 108 -9.74 -3.39 1.56
C GLN A 108 -8.71 -2.78 0.57
N GLY A 109 -9.18 -2.00 -0.39
CA GLY A 109 -8.36 -1.18 -1.29
C GLY A 109 -8.22 0.25 -0.80
N VAL A 110 -7.00 0.79 -0.94
CA VAL A 110 -6.77 2.20 -1.28
C VAL A 110 -5.97 2.17 -2.57
N THR A 111 -6.68 2.21 -3.69
CA THR A 111 -6.11 2.29 -5.04
C THR A 111 -5.72 3.74 -5.30
N LYS A 112 -4.42 4.00 -5.47
CA LYS A 112 -3.94 5.12 -6.29
C LYS A 112 -3.69 4.52 -7.67
N GLU A 113 -4.62 4.75 -8.60
CA GLU A 113 -4.41 4.53 -10.02
C GLU A 113 -4.09 5.86 -10.72
N GLU A 114 -3.29 5.76 -11.76
CA GLU A 114 -2.82 6.85 -12.61
C GLU A 114 -3.96 7.54 -13.40
N PRO A 115 -3.74 8.78 -13.91
CA PRO A 115 -4.82 9.73 -14.18
C PRO A 115 -5.68 9.47 -15.43
N GLU A 116 -5.45 8.43 -16.23
CA GLU A 116 -6.03 8.33 -17.58
C GLU A 116 -7.13 7.27 -17.78
N SER A 117 -7.40 6.41 -16.80
CA SER A 117 -8.51 5.41 -16.87
C SER A 117 -9.75 5.77 -16.04
N LEU A 118 -9.74 6.87 -15.28
CA LEU A 118 -10.71 7.15 -14.21
C LEU A 118 -11.74 8.24 -14.54
N PHE A 119 -12.16 8.38 -15.79
CA PHE A 119 -13.38 9.12 -16.08
C PHE A 119 -14.60 8.23 -15.84
N LEU A 120 -15.08 8.21 -14.60
CA LEU A 120 -16.47 7.85 -14.31
C LEU A 120 -17.36 8.70 -15.22
N THR A 121 -17.98 8.08 -16.21
CA THR A 121 -18.93 8.77 -17.09
C THR A 121 -20.01 9.43 -16.21
N LYS A 122 -20.57 10.56 -16.65
CA LYS A 122 -21.63 11.27 -15.90
C LYS A 122 -22.79 10.33 -15.52
N GLU A 123 -23.03 9.32 -16.35
CA GLU A 123 -24.02 8.28 -16.18
C GLU A 123 -23.67 7.30 -15.05
N ARG A 124 -22.46 6.74 -15.06
CA ARG A 124 -21.96 5.89 -13.95
C ARG A 124 -21.95 6.60 -12.61
N ARG A 125 -21.60 7.90 -12.62
CA ARG A 125 -21.66 8.74 -11.41
C ARG A 125 -23.08 8.92 -10.88
N LYS A 126 -24.09 9.08 -11.75
CA LYS A 126 -25.49 9.19 -11.33
C LYS A 126 -25.97 7.89 -10.68
N VAL A 127 -25.71 6.75 -11.32
CA VAL A 127 -26.05 5.42 -10.79
C VAL A 127 -25.41 5.21 -9.41
N LEU A 128 -24.14 5.58 -9.24
CA LEU A 128 -23.45 5.49 -7.96
C LEU A 128 -24.07 6.40 -6.89
N ILE A 129 -24.43 7.64 -7.24
CA ILE A 129 -25.05 8.60 -6.30
C ILE A 129 -26.45 8.13 -5.89
N GLU A 130 -27.23 7.59 -6.83
CA GLU A 130 -28.55 7.01 -6.57
C GLU A 130 -28.41 5.78 -5.67
N LEU A 131 -27.46 4.88 -5.96
CA LEU A 131 -27.17 3.71 -5.11
C LEU A 131 -26.82 4.10 -3.68
N LEU A 132 -25.92 5.08 -3.51
CA LEU A 132 -25.52 5.58 -2.19
C LEU A 132 -26.67 6.30 -1.47
N SER A 133 -27.67 6.83 -2.19
CA SER A 133 -28.86 7.45 -1.61
C SER A 133 -29.89 6.45 -1.08
N LEU A 134 -29.81 5.19 -1.52
CA LEU A 134 -30.63 4.08 -1.03
C LEU A 134 -30.10 3.48 0.28
N LEU A 135 -28.84 3.79 0.63
CA LEU A 135 -28.28 3.46 1.94
C LEU A 135 -28.87 4.38 3.01
N ARG A 136 -28.91 3.90 4.25
CA ARG A 136 -29.43 4.69 5.38
C ARG A 136 -28.74 6.06 5.44
N SER A 137 -29.46 7.06 5.93
CA SER A 137 -28.90 8.38 6.17
C SER A 137 -27.58 8.22 6.94
N ASN A 138 -26.60 9.06 6.64
CA ASN A 138 -25.25 9.06 7.22
C ASN A 138 -24.27 8.05 6.59
N CYS A 139 -24.69 7.09 5.75
CA CYS A 139 -23.75 6.18 5.09
C CYS A 139 -23.11 6.77 3.83
N LYS A 140 -23.89 7.50 3.04
CA LYS A 140 -23.40 8.22 1.86
C LYS A 140 -22.23 9.14 2.19
N ASP A 141 -22.38 9.99 3.21
CA ASP A 141 -21.39 11.03 3.52
C ASP A 141 -20.09 10.43 4.05
N VAL A 142 -20.17 9.40 4.91
CA VAL A 142 -18.98 8.67 5.39
C VAL A 142 -18.21 8.02 4.25
N LEU A 143 -18.92 7.34 3.35
CA LEU A 143 -18.29 6.66 2.22
C LEU A 143 -17.73 7.66 1.20
N MET A 144 -18.41 8.78 0.96
CA MET A 144 -17.91 9.86 0.10
C MET A 144 -16.67 10.54 0.67
N HIS A 145 -16.65 10.89 1.96
CA HIS A 145 -15.46 11.48 2.56
C HIS A 145 -14.29 10.49 2.60
N TRP A 146 -14.55 9.22 2.90
CA TRP A 146 -13.52 8.18 2.82
C TRP A 146 -12.97 8.02 1.41
N ALA A 147 -13.82 7.97 0.38
CA ALA A 147 -13.41 7.85 -1.01
C ALA A 147 -12.60 9.07 -1.52
N ASN A 148 -12.91 10.26 -0.99
CA ASN A 148 -12.14 11.49 -1.27
C ASN A 148 -10.81 11.57 -0.50
N GLY A 149 -10.45 10.54 0.28
CA GLY A 149 -9.16 10.44 0.95
C GLY A 149 -9.04 11.18 2.28
N PHE A 150 -10.15 11.63 2.88
CA PHE A 150 -10.12 12.22 4.23
C PHE A 150 -9.73 11.16 5.27
N SER A 151 -8.91 11.54 6.25
CA SER A 151 -8.57 10.71 7.39
C SER A 151 -9.78 10.47 8.29
N MET A 152 -9.77 9.38 9.07
CA MET A 152 -10.91 9.08 9.96
C MET A 152 -11.11 10.14 11.06
N VAL A 153 -10.06 10.91 11.39
CA VAL A 153 -10.13 12.06 12.30
C VAL A 153 -10.91 13.19 11.64
N GLU A 154 -10.55 13.58 10.41
CA GLU A 154 -11.26 14.62 9.65
C GLU A 154 -12.70 14.22 9.34
N ILE A 155 -12.97 12.94 9.09
CA ILE A 155 -14.33 12.43 8.87
C ILE A 155 -15.15 12.52 10.15
N ALA A 156 -14.55 12.20 11.31
CA ALA A 156 -15.22 12.33 12.59
C ALA A 156 -15.62 13.79 12.87
N GLU A 157 -14.73 14.74 12.58
CA GLU A 157 -15.02 16.17 12.72
C GLU A 157 -16.11 16.64 11.76
N LYS A 158 -16.00 16.30 10.46
CA LYS A 158 -16.97 16.73 9.44
C LYS A 158 -18.37 16.19 9.66
N LEU A 159 -18.48 14.99 10.21
CA LEU A 159 -19.76 14.29 10.42
C LEU A 159 -20.20 14.29 11.89
N ASN A 160 -19.54 15.08 12.73
CA ASN A 160 -19.84 15.22 14.16
C ASN A 160 -19.89 13.88 14.91
N TYR A 161 -18.96 12.97 14.63
CA TYR A 161 -18.78 11.75 15.41
C TYR A 161 -17.92 12.01 16.64
N GLN A 162 -18.23 11.29 17.73
CA GLN A 162 -17.53 11.47 19.01
C GLN A 162 -16.05 11.03 18.99
N SER A 163 -15.64 10.23 18.00
CA SER A 163 -14.25 9.79 17.86
C SER A 163 -13.92 9.26 16.46
N GLU A 164 -12.63 9.21 16.14
CA GLU A 164 -12.08 8.48 14.97
C GLU A 164 -12.58 7.03 14.92
N GLY A 165 -12.61 6.36 16.09
CA GLY A 165 -13.06 4.97 16.21
C GLY A 165 -14.52 4.80 15.77
N MET A 166 -15.38 5.78 16.08
CA MET A 166 -16.77 5.80 15.60
C MET A 166 -16.86 6.01 14.09
N ALA A 167 -16.05 6.91 13.52
CA ALA A 167 -15.98 7.11 12.07
C ALA A 167 -15.56 5.81 11.35
N ARG A 168 -14.53 5.12 11.86
CA ARG A 168 -14.05 3.85 11.30
C ARG A 168 -15.10 2.74 11.39
N LYS A 169 -15.76 2.60 12.55
CA LYS A 169 -16.85 1.65 12.74
C LYS A 169 -18.02 1.95 11.78
N LYS A 170 -18.39 3.21 11.65
CA LYS A 170 -19.47 3.65 10.77
C LYS A 170 -19.13 3.39 9.30
N LYS A 171 -17.89 3.67 8.88
CA LYS A 171 -17.39 3.33 7.54
C LYS A 171 -17.51 1.83 7.26
N SER A 172 -17.08 0.99 8.20
CA SER A 172 -17.15 -0.47 8.04
C SER A 172 -18.60 -0.94 7.90
N GLN A 173 -19.50 -0.43 8.73
CA GLN A 173 -20.92 -0.78 8.68
C GLN A 173 -21.55 -0.35 7.35
N CYS A 174 -21.35 0.90 6.93
CA CYS A 174 -21.92 1.43 5.71
C CYS A 174 -21.37 0.74 4.46
N PHE A 175 -20.09 0.37 4.47
CA PHE A 175 -19.49 -0.37 3.36
C PHE A 175 -20.02 -1.80 3.28
N LYS A 176 -20.28 -2.45 4.42
CA LYS A 176 -20.98 -3.74 4.47
C LYS A 176 -22.41 -3.63 3.93
N GLU A 177 -23.17 -2.61 4.35
CA GLU A 177 -24.53 -2.36 3.85
C GLU A 177 -24.55 -2.15 2.33
N LEU A 178 -23.57 -1.43 1.77
CA LEU A 178 -23.40 -1.27 0.32
C LEU A 178 -23.16 -2.60 -0.38
N LEU A 179 -22.31 -3.47 0.17
CA LEU A 179 -22.02 -4.78 -0.42
C LEU A 179 -23.24 -5.70 -0.34
N ASP A 180 -23.90 -5.78 0.81
CA ASP A 180 -25.11 -6.57 0.99
C ASP A 180 -26.18 -6.15 -0.04
N TYR A 181 -26.30 -4.85 -0.30
CA TYR A 181 -27.22 -4.31 -1.31
C TYR A 181 -26.84 -4.71 -2.74
N LEU A 182 -25.55 -4.64 -3.09
CA LEU A 182 -25.03 -5.07 -4.39
C LEU A 182 -25.19 -6.57 -4.61
N HIS A 183 -25.00 -7.39 -3.58
CA HIS A 183 -25.25 -8.84 -3.64
C HIS A 183 -26.73 -9.17 -3.88
N ALA A 184 -27.64 -8.42 -3.27
CA ALA A 184 -29.07 -8.56 -3.50
C ALA A 184 -29.53 -8.08 -4.89
N HIS A 185 -28.73 -7.23 -5.56
CA HIS A 185 -29.06 -6.66 -6.87
C HIS A 185 -27.89 -6.79 -7.86
N PRO A 186 -27.59 -8.00 -8.37
CA PRO A 186 -26.42 -8.25 -9.21
C PRO A 186 -26.35 -7.39 -10.49
N HIS A 187 -27.51 -7.04 -11.07
CA HIS A 187 -27.62 -6.20 -12.26
C HIS A 187 -27.03 -4.78 -12.08
N LEU A 188 -26.89 -4.29 -10.85
CA LEU A 188 -26.28 -2.98 -10.56
C LEU A 188 -24.76 -3.04 -10.63
N LYS A 189 -24.15 -4.23 -10.41
CA LYS A 189 -22.71 -4.44 -10.52
C LYS A 189 -22.25 -4.24 -11.98
N ASP A 190 -23.02 -4.77 -12.92
CA ASP A 190 -22.73 -4.68 -14.36
C ASP A 190 -22.85 -3.25 -14.91
N GLN A 191 -23.64 -2.39 -14.27
CA GLN A 191 -23.79 -0.98 -14.65
C GLN A 191 -22.68 -0.07 -14.12
N LEU A 192 -21.90 -0.54 -13.14
CA LEU A 192 -20.84 0.21 -12.47
C LEU A 192 -19.44 -0.09 -13.04
N ILE A 193 -19.28 -1.20 -13.80
CA ILE A 193 -18.03 -1.67 -14.42
C ILE A 193 -17.95 -1.18 -15.87
#